data_AF-A0A0D0AEN2-F1
#
_entry.id   AF-A0A0D0AEN2-F1
#
_cell.length_a   1.000
_cell.length_b   1.000
_cell.length_c   1.000
_cell.angle_alpha   90.00
_cell.angle_beta   90.00
_cell.angle_gamma   90.00
#
_symmetry.space_group_name_H-M   'P 1'
#
loop_
_entity.id
_entity.type
_entity.pdbx_description
1 polymer ?
#
loop_
_entity_poly.entity_id
_entity_poly.type
_entity_poly.pdbx_seq_one_letter_code
_entity_poly.pdbx_strand_id
1 'polypeptide(L)'
;MEYSPRYPQPFTLEQAIALDPEVASDEIGRLQNSIVHLRRTQNELKDYMEDPDVRQAVEENKVTLHDERIFMLKLALTHHGI
;
A
#
# COMPACT_ATOMS: atom_id res chain seq x y z
N MET A 1 3.91 7.99 18.73
CA MET A 1 4.12 8.88 17.58
C MET A 1 2.76 9.09 16.95
N GLU A 2 2.41 10.32 16.57
CA GLU A 2 1.15 10.57 15.85
C GLU A 2 1.43 10.35 14.35
N TYR A 3 0.91 9.25 13.79
CA TYR A 3 0.97 8.97 12.36
C TYR A 3 -0.38 9.33 11.72
N SER A 4 -0.35 10.20 10.71
CA SER A 4 -1.55 10.60 9.97
C SER A 4 -1.34 10.26 8.48
N PRO A 5 -2.08 9.29 7.91
CA PRO A 5 -1.95 8.92 6.51
C PRO A 5 -2.53 10.01 5.60
N ARG A 6 -1.98 10.17 4.39
CA ARG A 6 -2.47 11.12 3.40
C ARG A 6 -3.81 10.70 2.81
N TYR A 7 -4.01 9.39 2.67
CA TYR A 7 -5.24 8.81 2.14
C TYR A 7 -6.00 8.03 3.21
N PRO A 8 -7.35 7.98 3.13
CA PRO A 8 -8.15 7.15 4.03
C PRO A 8 -7.66 5.70 4.02
N GLN A 9 -7.36 5.18 5.21
CA GLN A 9 -6.97 3.79 5.41
C GLN A 9 -8.13 2.99 6.00
N PRO A 10 -8.18 1.67 5.79
CA PRO A 10 -9.24 0.83 6.34
C PRO A 10 -9.22 0.74 7.87
N PHE A 11 -8.14 1.18 8.51
CA PHE A 11 -7.97 1.20 9.96
C PHE A 11 -7.00 2.32 10.40
N THR A 12 -7.05 2.71 11.67
CA THR A 12 -6.10 3.65 12.29
C THR A 12 -4.82 2.92 12.74
N LEU A 13 -3.80 3.68 13.15
CA LEU A 13 -2.58 3.11 13.73
C LEU A 13 -2.89 2.32 15.02
N GLU A 14 -3.75 2.83 15.88
CA GLU A 14 -4.14 2.16 17.14
C GLU A 14 -4.83 0.82 16.86
N GLN A 15 -5.69 0.78 15.84
CA GLN A 15 -6.32 -0.45 15.38
C GLN A 15 -5.29 -1.42 14.79
N ALA A 16 -4.29 -0.92 14.04
CA ALA A 16 -3.20 -1.73 13.52
C ALA A 16 -2.32 -2.31 14.65
N ILE A 17 -2.03 -1.53 15.69
CA ILE A 17 -1.30 -1.99 16.89
C ILE A 17 -2.09 -3.09 17.62
N ALA A 18 -3.42 -3.03 17.61
CA ALA A 18 -4.26 -4.05 18.23
C ALA A 18 -4.34 -5.37 17.43
N LEU A 19 -3.83 -5.41 16.18
CA LEU A 19 -3.77 -6.65 15.39
C LEU A 19 -2.72 -7.61 15.94
N ASP A 20 -2.96 -8.91 15.73
CA ASP A 20 -1.93 -9.93 15.90
C ASP A 20 -0.72 -9.62 15.00
N PRO A 21 0.52 -9.60 15.52
CA PRO A 21 1.72 -9.37 14.72
C PRO A 21 1.86 -10.29 13.50
N GLU A 22 1.40 -11.53 13.57
CA GLU A 22 1.40 -12.44 12.42
C GLU A 22 0.45 -11.95 11.33
N VAL A 23 -0.75 -11.48 11.72
CA VAL A 23 -1.74 -10.90 10.78
C VAL A 23 -1.19 -9.64 10.11
N ALA A 24 -0.53 -8.76 10.87
CA ALA A 24 0.10 -7.56 10.32
C ALA A 24 1.23 -7.90 9.34
N SER A 25 2.04 -8.90 9.66
CA SER A 25 3.14 -9.37 8.79
C SER A 25 2.63 -9.99 7.49
N ASP A 26 1.60 -10.83 7.58
CA ASP A 26 0.96 -11.43 6.40
C ASP A 26 0.32 -10.36 5.50
N GLU A 27 -0.32 -9.34 6.09
CA GLU A 27 -0.89 -8.23 5.33
C GLU A 27 0.21 -7.41 4.64
N ILE A 28 1.36 -7.16 5.29
CA ILE A 28 2.51 -6.53 4.63
C ILE A 28 2.93 -7.35 3.40
N GLY A 29 3.05 -8.67 3.53
CA GLY A 29 3.40 -9.56 2.42
C GLY A 29 2.40 -9.50 1.27
N ARG A 30 1.08 -9.53 1.58
CA ARG A 30 0.02 -9.38 0.57
C ARG A 30 0.11 -8.04 -0.15
N LEU A 31 0.29 -6.93 0.58
CA LEU A 31 0.40 -5.60 0.00
C LEU A 31 1.65 -5.46 -0.87
N GLN A 32 2.78 -6.02 -0.45
CA GLN A 32 4.01 -6.05 -1.25
C GLN A 32 3.81 -6.79 -2.57
N ASN A 33 3.16 -7.96 -2.54
CA ASN A 33 2.83 -8.71 -3.75
C ASN A 33 1.91 -7.92 -4.68
N SER A 34 0.87 -7.27 -4.13
CA SER A 34 -0.02 -6.39 -4.89
C SER A 34 0.74 -5.22 -5.54
N ILE A 35 1.68 -4.60 -4.83
CA ILE A 35 2.52 -3.52 -5.39
C ILE A 35 3.42 -4.04 -6.50
N VAL A 36 4.01 -5.24 -6.37
CA VAL A 36 4.82 -5.84 -7.44
C VAL A 36 3.97 -6.07 -8.68
N HIS A 37 2.78 -6.66 -8.52
CA HIS A 37 1.85 -6.87 -9.64
C HIS A 37 1.42 -5.55 -10.28
N LEU A 38 1.06 -4.55 -9.47
CA LEU A 38 0.68 -3.23 -9.96
C LEU A 38 1.81 -2.60 -10.75
N ARG A 39 3.04 -2.59 -10.23
CA ARG A 39 4.22 -2.05 -10.92
C ARG A 39 4.50 -2.76 -12.24
N ARG A 40 4.29 -4.07 -12.30
CA ARG A 40 4.42 -4.84 -13.55
C ARG A 40 3.39 -4.37 -14.57
N THR A 41 2.11 -4.37 -14.22
CA THR A 41 1.04 -3.89 -15.11
C THR A 41 1.27 -2.44 -15.54
N GLN A 42 1.72 -1.58 -14.62
CA GLN A 42 2.04 -0.19 -14.92
C GLN A 42 3.19 -0.04 -15.93
N ASN A 43 4.17 -0.94 -15.89
CA ASN A 43 5.22 -0.93 -16.91
C ASN A 43 4.71 -1.43 -18.27
N GLU A 44 3.85 -2.45 -18.29
CA GLU A 44 3.22 -2.96 -19.51
C GLU A 44 2.31 -1.90 -20.17
N LEU A 45 1.59 -1.11 -19.36
CA LEU A 45 0.70 -0.05 -19.86
C LEU A 45 1.43 1.16 -20.46
N LYS A 46 2.74 1.33 -20.19
CA LYS A 46 3.52 2.46 -20.77
C LYS A 46 3.55 2.44 -22.28
N ASP A 47 3.54 1.24 -22.87
CA ASP A 47 3.58 1.04 -24.32
C ASP A 47 2.26 1.47 -25.00
N TYR A 48 1.21 1.74 -24.23
CA TYR A 48 -0.13 2.10 -24.70
C TYR A 48 -0.56 3.51 -24.27
N MET A 49 0.34 4.35 -23.76
CA MET A 49 0.03 5.69 -23.23
C MET A 49 -0.41 6.72 -24.28
N GLU A 50 -0.36 6.38 -25.57
CA GLU A 50 -0.97 7.19 -26.63
C GLU A 50 -2.49 7.26 -26.47
N ASP A 51 -3.11 6.21 -25.93
CA ASP A 51 -4.52 6.19 -25.54
C ASP A 51 -4.74 7.03 -24.26
N PRO A 52 -5.57 8.09 -24.31
CA PRO A 52 -5.88 8.92 -23.14
C PRO A 52 -6.44 8.15 -21.95
N ASP A 53 -7.25 7.12 -22.19
CA ASP A 53 -7.88 6.31 -21.13
C ASP A 53 -6.81 5.46 -20.42
N VAL A 54 -5.88 4.88 -21.17
CA VAL A 54 -4.74 4.15 -20.60
C VAL A 54 -3.82 5.07 -19.82
N ARG A 55 -3.55 6.27 -20.34
CA ARG A 55 -2.73 7.27 -19.64
C ARG A 55 -3.37 7.66 -18.31
N GLN A 56 -4.68 7.89 -18.29
CA GLN A 56 -5.41 8.19 -17.06
C GLN A 56 -5.32 7.02 -16.06
N ALA A 57 -5.53 5.79 -16.51
CA ALA A 57 -5.40 4.60 -15.66
C ALA A 57 -3.98 4.45 -15.07
N VAL A 58 -2.94 4.80 -15.83
CA VAL A 58 -1.55 4.81 -15.33
C VAL A 58 -1.36 5.85 -14.22
N GLU A 59 -1.89 7.06 -14.37
CA GLU A 59 -1.77 8.10 -13.34
C GLU A 59 -2.59 7.78 -12.08
N GLU A 60 -3.81 7.26 -12.23
CA GLU A 60 -4.65 6.85 -11.09
C GLU A 60 -3.98 5.76 -10.25
N ASN A 61 -3.38 4.77 -10.92
CA ASN A 61 -2.70 3.66 -10.24
C ASN A 61 -1.43 4.08 -9.48
N LYS A 62 -0.75 5.17 -9.87
CA LYS A 62 0.37 5.72 -9.08
C LYS A 62 -0.09 6.24 -7.71
N VAL A 63 -1.32 6.75 -7.63
CA VAL A 63 -1.92 7.26 -6.39
C VAL A 63 -2.33 6.12 -5.46
N THR A 64 -2.71 4.96 -6.01
CA THR A 64 -3.17 3.78 -5.25
C THR A 64 -2.04 3.00 -4.55
N LEU A 65 -0.77 3.39 -4.72
CA LEU A 65 0.35 2.67 -4.09
C LEU A 65 0.19 2.60 -2.56
N HIS A 66 0.08 1.38 -2.04
CA HIS A 66 -0.20 1.08 -0.63
C HIS A 66 0.98 1.30 0.32
N ASP A 67 1.89 2.21 -0.01
CA ASP A 67 3.12 2.46 0.76
C ASP A 67 2.81 2.96 2.17
N GLU A 68 1.77 3.79 2.33
CA GLU A 68 1.32 4.30 3.63
C GLU A 68 0.77 3.19 4.55
N ARG A 69 0.01 2.24 3.99
CA ARG A 69 -0.54 1.12 4.76
C ARG A 69 0.57 0.20 5.24
N ILE A 70 1.54 -0.10 4.37
CA ILE A 70 2.72 -0.88 4.74
C ILE A 70 3.49 -0.17 5.85
N PHE A 71 3.69 1.15 5.75
CA PHE A 71 4.36 1.92 6.79
C PHE A 71 3.61 1.85 8.13
N MET A 72 2.28 2.03 8.12
CA MET A 72 1.45 1.92 9.31
C MET A 72 1.55 0.54 9.98
N LEU A 73 1.49 -0.54 9.20
CA LEU A 73 1.62 -1.91 9.71
C LEU A 73 3.03 -2.17 10.27
N LYS A 74 4.07 -1.66 9.62
CA LYS A 74 5.43 -1.73 10.17
C LYS A 74 5.57 -0.98 11.47
N LEU A 75 5.00 0.22 11.57
CA LEU A 75 4.98 0.99 12.81
C LEU A 75 4.25 0.21 13.91
N ALA A 76 3.11 -0.42 13.60
CA ALA A 76 2.41 -1.30 14.53
C ALA A 76 3.28 -2.46 15.03
N LEU A 77 4.07 -3.12 14.15
CA LEU A 77 5.01 -4.16 14.56
C LEU A 77 6.11 -3.65 15.50
N THR A 78 6.65 -2.44 15.25
CA THR A 78 7.65 -1.84 16.15
C THR A 78 7.09 -1.59 17.56
N HIS A 79 5.78 -1.33 17.69
CA HIS A 79 5.12 -1.20 18.99
C HIS A 79 5.02 -2.53 19.75
N HIS A 80 5.08 -3.66 19.05
CA HIS A 80 5.15 -5.02 19.63
C HIS A 80 6.59 -5.49 19.89
N GLY A 81 7.60 -4.67 19.57
CA GLY A 81 9.01 -5.01 19.72
C GLY A 81 9.57 -5.92 18.62
N ILE A 82 8.90 -5.95 17.46
CA ILE A 82 9.27 -6.74 16.27
C ILE A 82 9.84 -5.81 15.20
#